data_AF-A0A926I776-F1
#
_entry.id   AF-A0A926I776-F1
#
_cell.length_a   1.000
_cell.length_b   1.000
_cell.length_c   1.000
_cell.angle_alpha   90.00
_cell.angle_beta   90.00
_cell.angle_gamma   90.00
#
_symmetry.space_group_name_H-M   'P 1'
#
loop_
_entity.id
_entity.type
_entity.pdbx_description
1 polymer ?
#
loop_
_entity_poly.entity_id
_entity_poly.type
_entity_poly.pdbx_seq_one_letter_code
_entity_poly.pdbx_strand_id
1 'polypeptide(L)'
;MPTVIPYVPENITVHLGTPASNASNVTVSFSDYIKNVASSEIYPTWNESAIRANILAQVSYALNRVYTEFYRSRGYNFDITNTTAYDQAYVHGRNIFDDISTLVDELFNDYIRRQGFVEPLFASFCNGTTVTCEGLSQWGSQSLAQQSYNSIQILRNYYGNDIELVINAPIRNITNSYPGTPLRQGDIGPNVTVIQTSLNRISQNYPAIPKINPVDGIFGPATETAVRRFQSIFGLAVDGIVGRATWYQLVKLYVGVKRLAELNSLGQTFTGISWAYPDAIVEGNSGQKVSHLQYMLSVLSQFNPQIPPLEVSGDFDAATKNSVISFQRWAGLPETGAVGATTWDAIYNAYAGVASTTLSRGELFPFQNGPIPAATIRDLQQQLNLVADATPGMARPQISGQCGTMTRRSLTQFQSFSGLPANGQIDDATKQALADDVGSLRFAQTSRFAQFPGQTLVYGMTDNSQEVQ
;
A
#
# COMPACT_ATOMS: atom_id res chain seq x y z
N MET A 1 5.39 4.77 13.58
CA MET A 1 6.61 4.62 12.74
C MET A 1 6.20 4.72 11.30
N PRO A 2 7.04 5.22 10.37
CA PRO A 2 6.72 5.23 8.95
C PRO A 2 6.19 3.87 8.46
N THR A 3 5.26 3.88 7.51
CA THR A 3 4.70 2.66 6.89
C THR A 3 5.81 1.73 6.40
N VAL A 4 5.67 0.42 6.58
CA VAL A 4 6.76 -0.54 6.27
C VAL A 4 7.12 -0.55 4.78
N ILE A 5 6.19 -0.22 3.89
CA ILE A 5 6.45 -0.12 2.45
C ILE A 5 6.00 1.28 1.99
N PRO A 6 6.90 2.10 1.42
CA PRO A 6 6.51 3.38 0.84
C PRO A 6 5.55 3.17 -0.34
N TYR A 7 4.58 4.07 -0.46
CA TYR A 7 3.62 4.17 -1.55
C TYR A 7 3.54 5.63 -1.97
N VAL A 8 3.21 5.91 -3.23
CA VAL A 8 3.03 7.29 -3.69
C VAL A 8 1.63 7.75 -3.27
N PRO A 9 1.49 8.89 -2.59
CA PRO A 9 0.18 9.33 -2.15
C PRO A 9 -0.67 9.79 -3.36
N GLU A 10 -1.98 9.53 -3.33
CA GLU A 10 -2.91 10.08 -4.33
C GLU A 10 -2.89 11.62 -4.29
N ASN A 11 -2.93 12.18 -3.08
CA ASN A 11 -2.97 13.62 -2.84
C ASN A 11 -1.93 14.02 -1.79
N ILE A 12 -1.46 15.27 -1.88
CA ILE A 12 -0.55 15.90 -0.92
C ILE A 12 -1.08 17.25 -0.48
N THR A 13 -0.98 17.57 0.80
CA THR A 13 -1.41 18.85 1.37
C THR A 13 -0.22 19.78 1.58
N VAL A 14 -0.19 20.86 0.81
CA VAL A 14 0.86 21.88 0.81
C VAL A 14 0.43 23.07 1.68
N HIS A 15 1.29 23.50 2.60
CA HIS A 15 1.11 24.74 3.36
C HIS A 15 1.77 25.92 2.65
N LEU A 16 1.00 26.99 2.40
CA LEU A 16 1.43 28.15 1.61
C LEU A 16 2.21 29.20 2.42
N GLY A 17 3.12 28.76 3.28
CA GLY A 17 3.94 29.65 4.11
C GLY A 17 4.98 28.90 4.94
N THR A 18 5.55 29.58 5.92
CA THR A 18 6.43 28.92 6.90
C THR A 18 5.61 28.00 7.80
N PRO A 19 6.19 26.94 8.41
CA PRO A 19 5.41 25.96 9.16
C PRO A 19 4.51 26.55 10.26
N ALA A 20 4.95 27.63 10.90
CA ALA A 20 4.22 28.29 11.99
C ALA A 20 3.32 29.45 11.52
N SER A 21 3.30 29.76 10.22
CA SER A 21 2.50 30.87 9.69
C SER A 21 1.01 30.51 9.60
N ASN A 22 0.15 31.51 9.67
CA ASN A 22 -1.30 31.34 9.46
C ASN A 22 -1.65 31.36 7.97
N ALA A 23 -0.95 30.57 7.15
CA ALA A 23 -1.20 30.44 5.72
C ALA A 23 -2.18 29.30 5.41
N SER A 24 -2.80 29.35 4.24
CA SER A 24 -3.74 28.32 3.80
C SER A 24 -3.03 27.00 3.47
N ASN A 25 -3.73 25.89 3.70
CA ASN A 25 -3.35 24.58 3.19
C ASN A 25 -4.12 24.30 1.88
N VAL A 26 -3.42 23.79 0.88
CA VAL A 26 -3.99 23.37 -0.39
C VAL A 26 -3.69 21.89 -0.61
N THR A 27 -4.72 21.10 -0.88
CA THR A 27 -4.58 19.69 -1.25
C THR A 27 -4.68 19.56 -2.76
N VAL A 28 -3.69 18.93 -3.37
CA VAL A 28 -3.63 18.65 -4.82
C VAL A 28 -3.23 17.19 -5.04
N SER A 29 -3.41 16.67 -6.26
CA SER A 29 -2.85 15.36 -6.59
C SER A 29 -1.33 15.41 -6.44
N PHE A 30 -0.71 14.28 -6.05
CA PHE A 30 0.74 14.25 -5.90
C PHE A 30 1.46 14.51 -7.23
N SER A 31 0.89 14.04 -8.35
CA SER A 31 1.39 14.36 -9.69
C SER A 31 1.36 15.88 -9.95
N ASP A 32 0.24 16.56 -9.68
CA ASP A 32 0.13 18.01 -9.89
C ASP A 32 1.09 18.81 -9.01
N TYR A 33 1.34 18.34 -7.78
CA TYR A 33 2.36 18.92 -6.92
C TYR A 33 3.74 18.85 -7.57
N ILE A 34 4.15 17.67 -8.07
CA ILE A 34 5.46 17.48 -8.70
C ILE A 34 5.54 18.27 -10.01
N LYS A 35 4.48 18.34 -10.82
CA LYS A 35 4.43 19.19 -12.03
C LYS A 35 4.68 20.66 -11.70
N ASN A 36 4.08 21.14 -10.62
CA ASN A 36 4.25 22.50 -10.13
C ASN A 36 5.68 22.75 -9.65
N VAL A 37 6.23 21.86 -8.83
CA VAL A 37 7.60 21.95 -8.32
C VAL A 37 8.60 21.91 -9.47
N ALA A 38 8.51 20.93 -10.35
CA ALA A 38 9.40 20.82 -11.51
C ALA A 38 9.33 22.09 -12.38
N SER A 39 8.13 22.60 -12.68
CA SER A 39 7.98 23.85 -13.43
C SER A 39 8.51 25.09 -12.68
N SER A 40 8.66 25.02 -11.36
CA SER A 40 9.19 26.10 -10.51
C SER A 40 10.69 26.07 -10.32
N GLU A 41 11.29 24.90 -10.51
CA GLU A 41 12.65 24.63 -10.06
C GLU A 41 13.60 24.35 -11.23
N ILE A 42 13.08 23.92 -12.39
CA ILE A 42 13.89 23.57 -13.56
C ILE A 42 13.33 24.16 -14.86
N TYR A 43 14.18 24.25 -15.88
CA TYR A 43 13.81 24.79 -17.19
C TYR A 43 13.41 23.67 -18.16
N PRO A 44 12.31 23.82 -18.92
CA PRO A 44 11.82 22.81 -19.85
C PRO A 44 12.77 22.57 -21.03
N THR A 45 13.65 23.54 -21.34
CA THR A 45 14.61 23.45 -22.45
C THR A 45 15.90 22.69 -22.09
N TRP A 46 16.00 22.14 -20.89
CA TRP A 46 17.15 21.35 -20.46
C TRP A 46 17.16 19.98 -21.12
N ASN A 47 18.32 19.30 -21.04
CA ASN A 47 18.41 17.93 -21.52
C ASN A 47 17.43 17.04 -20.74
N GLU A 48 16.72 16.16 -21.44
CA GLU A 48 15.72 15.28 -20.85
C GLU A 48 16.30 14.45 -19.68
N SER A 49 17.54 13.98 -19.81
CA SER A 49 18.23 13.24 -18.73
C SER A 49 18.40 14.08 -17.44
N ALA A 50 18.65 15.39 -17.57
CA ALA A 50 18.71 16.29 -16.43
C ALA A 50 17.31 16.54 -15.84
N ILE A 51 16.30 16.76 -16.69
CA ILE A 51 14.90 16.95 -16.26
C ILE A 51 14.42 15.74 -15.47
N ARG A 52 14.59 14.53 -16.01
CA ARG A 52 14.22 13.26 -15.36
C ARG A 52 14.95 13.06 -14.02
N ALA A 53 16.25 13.36 -13.95
CA ALA A 53 17.00 13.27 -12.70
C ALA A 53 16.45 14.23 -11.63
N ASN A 54 16.12 15.47 -12.00
CA ASN A 54 15.52 16.44 -11.08
C ASN A 54 14.12 16.00 -10.62
N ILE A 55 13.26 15.52 -11.53
CA ILE A 55 11.92 15.01 -11.20
C ILE A 55 12.02 13.86 -10.19
N LEU A 56 12.90 12.88 -10.42
CA LEU A 56 13.08 11.74 -9.51
C LEU A 56 13.58 12.16 -8.12
N ALA A 57 14.48 13.16 -8.05
CA ALA A 57 14.90 13.75 -6.78
C ALA A 57 13.73 14.48 -6.09
N GLN A 58 12.94 15.23 -6.84
CA GLN A 58 11.78 15.97 -6.32
C GLN A 58 10.69 15.04 -5.79
N VAL A 59 10.38 13.96 -6.52
CA VAL A 59 9.44 12.91 -6.11
C VAL A 59 9.94 12.25 -4.82
N SER A 60 11.20 11.83 -4.78
CA SER A 60 11.76 11.15 -3.61
C SER A 60 11.79 12.05 -2.37
N TYR A 61 12.13 13.33 -2.54
CA TYR A 61 12.06 14.34 -1.47
C TYR A 61 10.64 14.47 -0.89
N ALA A 62 9.65 14.72 -1.75
CA ALA A 62 8.26 14.92 -1.34
C ALA A 62 7.71 13.65 -0.67
N LEU A 63 8.01 12.49 -1.26
CA LEU A 63 7.62 11.21 -0.73
C LEU A 63 8.27 10.93 0.62
N ASN A 64 9.53 11.31 0.84
CA ASN A 64 10.19 11.21 2.14
C ASN A 64 9.46 12.04 3.22
N ARG A 65 8.98 13.25 2.90
CA ARG A 65 8.20 14.08 3.84
C ARG A 65 6.91 13.39 4.29
N VAL A 66 6.18 12.80 3.34
CA VAL A 66 4.96 12.03 3.60
C VAL A 66 5.28 10.77 4.39
N TYR A 67 6.26 9.99 3.92
CA TYR A 67 6.68 8.72 4.51
C TYR A 67 7.11 8.86 5.98
N THR A 68 7.94 9.86 6.26
CA THR A 68 8.44 10.14 7.61
C THR A 68 7.42 10.85 8.50
N GLU A 69 6.23 11.15 7.97
CA GLU A 69 5.22 11.98 8.61
C GLU A 69 5.84 13.26 9.19
N PHE A 70 6.74 13.91 8.44
CA PHE A 70 7.63 14.93 9.00
C PHE A 70 6.82 16.06 9.68
N TYR A 71 5.86 16.64 8.99
CA TYR A 71 5.01 17.68 9.57
C TYR A 71 3.91 17.10 10.47
N ARG A 72 3.26 16.01 10.05
CA ARG A 72 2.16 15.36 10.81
C ARG A 72 2.59 14.92 12.21
N SER A 73 3.76 14.30 12.35
CA SER A 73 4.35 13.88 13.64
C SER A 73 4.71 15.05 14.56
N ARG A 74 4.80 16.27 14.00
CA ARG A 74 5.03 17.52 14.74
C ARG A 74 3.73 18.26 15.07
N GLY A 75 2.57 17.68 14.76
CA GLY A 75 1.25 18.24 15.08
C GLY A 75 0.65 19.11 13.99
N TYR A 76 1.31 19.23 12.84
CA TYR A 76 0.74 19.95 11.70
C TYR A 76 -0.29 19.10 10.96
N ASN A 77 -1.21 19.77 10.25
CA ASN A 77 -2.26 19.14 9.45
C ASN A 77 -1.96 19.16 7.94
N PHE A 78 -0.70 19.42 7.57
CA PHE A 78 -0.19 19.41 6.20
C PHE A 78 1.03 18.48 6.09
N ASP A 79 1.44 18.23 4.85
CA ASP A 79 2.46 17.22 4.53
C ASP A 79 3.79 17.85 4.09
N ILE A 80 3.74 19.06 3.53
CA ILE A 80 4.92 19.78 3.01
C ILE A 80 4.64 21.30 2.96
N THR A 81 5.67 22.14 3.00
CA THR A 81 5.55 23.59 2.76
C THR A 81 5.93 23.95 1.33
N ASN A 82 5.61 25.18 0.91
CA ASN A 82 5.82 25.63 -0.47
C ASN A 82 7.09 26.44 -0.72
N THR A 83 8.00 26.52 0.26
CA THR A 83 9.18 27.41 0.20
C THR A 83 10.48 26.63 0.24
N THR A 84 11.47 27.07 -0.52
CA THR A 84 12.82 26.45 -0.57
C THR A 84 13.63 26.61 0.71
N ALA A 85 13.17 27.46 1.64
CA ALA A 85 13.77 27.56 2.98
C ALA A 85 13.53 26.32 3.84
N TYR A 86 12.47 25.54 3.54
CA TYR A 86 12.07 24.37 4.32
C TYR A 86 11.88 23.12 3.45
N ASP A 87 11.32 23.29 2.25
CA ASP A 87 10.98 22.23 1.30
C ASP A 87 11.27 22.65 -0.14
N GLN A 88 10.29 22.51 -1.04
CA GLN A 88 10.43 22.72 -2.48
C GLN A 88 9.64 23.96 -2.91
N ALA A 89 10.07 24.62 -3.98
CA ALA A 89 9.34 25.76 -4.52
C ALA A 89 8.02 25.30 -5.13
N TYR A 90 6.91 25.66 -4.49
CA TYR A 90 5.56 25.45 -5.01
C TYR A 90 4.83 26.79 -5.07
N VAL A 91 4.22 27.07 -6.22
CA VAL A 91 3.45 28.31 -6.44
C VAL A 91 2.02 27.94 -6.78
N HIS A 92 1.09 28.22 -5.88
CA HIS A 92 -0.32 27.90 -6.10
C HIS A 92 -0.87 28.66 -7.33
N GLY A 93 -1.54 27.94 -8.24
CA GLY A 93 -2.17 28.52 -9.43
C GLY A 93 -1.21 28.94 -10.55
N ARG A 94 0.06 28.53 -10.53
CA ARG A 94 0.99 28.80 -11.65
C ARG A 94 0.65 27.99 -12.90
N ASN A 95 1.17 28.44 -14.04
CA ASN A 95 1.22 27.65 -15.26
C ASN A 95 2.29 26.54 -15.18
N ILE A 96 2.01 25.41 -15.80
CA ILE A 96 2.86 24.22 -15.89
C ILE A 96 3.35 24.10 -17.34
N PHE A 97 4.60 23.68 -17.54
CA PHE A 97 5.12 23.42 -18.88
C PHE A 97 4.70 22.02 -19.35
N ASP A 98 4.14 21.91 -20.56
CA ASP A 98 3.60 20.64 -21.09
C ASP A 98 4.68 19.54 -21.19
N ASP A 99 5.89 19.90 -21.60
CA ASP A 99 7.04 18.98 -21.68
C ASP A 99 7.40 18.41 -20.30
N ILE A 100 7.36 19.26 -19.27
CA ILE A 100 7.59 18.82 -17.87
C ILE A 100 6.41 17.97 -17.40
N SER A 101 5.17 18.37 -17.70
CA SER A 101 3.98 17.61 -17.30
C SER A 101 4.06 16.17 -17.81
N THR A 102 4.41 16.00 -19.09
CA THR A 102 4.52 14.68 -19.74
C THR A 102 5.55 13.81 -19.02
N LEU A 103 6.73 14.36 -18.70
CA LEU A 103 7.78 13.61 -17.99
C LEU A 103 7.42 13.32 -16.53
N VAL A 104 6.67 14.20 -15.87
CA VAL A 104 6.17 13.93 -14.52
C VAL A 104 5.11 12.84 -14.54
N ASP A 105 4.19 12.83 -15.51
CA ASP A 105 3.17 11.77 -15.62
C ASP A 105 3.80 10.38 -15.82
N GLU A 106 4.99 10.31 -16.43
CA GLU A 106 5.76 9.07 -16.54
C GLU A 106 6.47 8.66 -15.23
N LEU A 107 6.93 9.63 -14.42
CA LEU A 107 7.87 9.39 -13.33
C LEU A 107 7.33 9.62 -11.92
N PHE A 108 6.14 10.18 -11.75
CA PHE A 108 5.66 10.62 -10.44
C PHE A 108 5.50 9.48 -9.41
N ASN A 109 5.40 8.24 -9.89
CA ASN A 109 5.34 7.04 -9.07
C ASN A 109 6.67 6.28 -8.97
N ASP A 110 7.77 6.87 -9.44
CA ASP A 110 9.13 6.37 -9.34
C ASP A 110 9.95 7.23 -8.37
N TYR A 111 10.77 6.60 -7.53
CA TYR A 111 11.60 7.34 -6.56
C TYR A 111 12.94 6.65 -6.29
N ILE A 112 13.90 7.43 -5.82
CA ILE A 112 15.22 6.92 -5.42
C ILE A 112 15.29 6.57 -3.94
N ARG A 113 15.99 5.50 -3.61
CA ARG A 113 16.37 5.12 -2.24
C ARG A 113 17.79 4.56 -2.20
N ARG A 114 18.36 4.39 -1.01
CA ARG A 114 19.63 3.66 -0.85
C ARG A 114 19.36 2.15 -0.81
N GLN A 115 20.26 1.36 -1.40
CA GLN A 115 20.19 -0.09 -1.41
C GLN A 115 20.12 -0.64 0.02
N GLY A 116 19.20 -1.57 0.24
CA GLY A 116 18.94 -2.15 1.56
C GLY A 116 18.11 -1.27 2.49
N PHE A 117 17.83 -0.01 2.14
CA PHE A 117 16.95 0.86 2.92
C PHE A 117 15.52 0.80 2.37
N VAL A 118 14.56 1.04 3.26
CA VAL A 118 13.14 1.03 2.94
C VAL A 118 12.69 2.41 2.50
N GLU A 119 13.13 3.45 3.20
CA GLU A 119 12.63 4.80 3.02
C GLU A 119 13.01 5.40 1.66
N PRO A 120 12.15 6.24 1.07
CA PRO A 120 12.56 7.14 -0.01
C PRO A 120 13.72 8.01 0.48
N LEU A 121 14.71 8.25 -0.37
CA LEU A 121 15.82 9.12 -0.04
C LEU A 121 15.29 10.54 0.22
N PHE A 122 15.73 11.19 1.30
CA PHE A 122 15.60 12.63 1.42
C PHE A 122 16.58 13.30 0.43
N ALA A 123 16.18 13.31 -0.84
CA ALA A 123 16.99 13.74 -1.97
C ALA A 123 17.03 15.27 -2.00
N SER A 124 17.75 15.87 -1.05
CA SER A 124 17.95 17.32 -1.01
C SER A 124 18.58 17.80 -2.31
N PHE A 125 18.19 18.98 -2.77
CA PHE A 125 18.73 19.57 -3.98
C PHE A 125 18.78 21.10 -3.85
N CYS A 126 19.56 21.75 -4.69
CA CYS A 126 19.74 23.19 -4.71
C CYS A 126 20.01 23.65 -6.15
N ASN A 127 19.90 24.96 -6.41
CA ASN A 127 20.11 25.43 -7.77
C ASN A 127 21.55 25.23 -8.27
N GLY A 128 22.55 25.27 -7.39
CA GLY A 128 23.94 24.99 -7.75
C GLY A 128 24.70 26.12 -8.44
N THR A 129 24.10 27.30 -8.62
CA THR A 129 24.76 28.53 -9.13
C THR A 129 24.93 29.57 -8.04
N THR A 130 23.89 29.81 -7.24
CA THR A 130 23.92 30.76 -6.11
C THR A 130 24.03 30.07 -4.76
N VAL A 131 23.66 28.78 -4.68
CA VAL A 131 23.70 27.96 -3.47
C VAL A 131 24.30 26.61 -3.82
N THR A 132 25.31 26.18 -3.06
CA THR A 132 25.87 24.82 -3.11
C THR A 132 25.33 23.98 -1.96
N CYS A 133 25.08 22.70 -2.21
CA CYS A 133 24.55 21.75 -1.24
C CYS A 133 25.19 20.37 -1.46
N GLU A 134 25.10 19.49 -0.46
CA GLU A 134 25.58 18.10 -0.56
C GLU A 134 24.72 17.23 -1.51
N GLY A 135 23.54 17.73 -1.88
CA GLY A 135 22.61 17.05 -2.76
C GLY A 135 22.73 17.43 -4.24
N LEU A 136 21.69 17.14 -5.03
CA LEU A 136 21.71 17.41 -6.47
C LEU A 136 21.78 18.92 -6.75
N SER A 137 22.75 19.30 -7.59
CA SER A 137 22.83 20.64 -8.18
C SER A 137 22.01 20.66 -9.46
N GLN A 138 20.99 21.54 -9.53
CA GLN A 138 20.12 21.65 -10.71
C GLN A 138 20.95 22.00 -11.96
N TRP A 139 21.77 23.05 -11.91
CA TRP A 139 22.65 23.42 -13.03
C TRP A 139 23.76 22.40 -13.30
N GLY A 140 24.28 21.77 -12.25
CA GLY A 140 25.29 20.72 -12.39
C GLY A 140 24.74 19.48 -13.10
N SER A 141 23.48 19.11 -12.83
CA SER A 141 22.79 18.01 -13.51
C SER A 141 22.64 18.27 -15.02
N GLN A 142 22.34 19.52 -15.41
CA GLN A 142 22.30 19.92 -16.82
C GLN A 142 23.68 19.83 -17.48
N SER A 143 24.75 20.25 -16.79
CA SER A 143 26.12 20.11 -17.29
C SER A 143 26.53 18.65 -17.49
N LEU A 144 26.19 17.76 -16.56
CA LEU A 144 26.45 16.33 -16.70
C LEU A 144 25.66 15.72 -17.87
N ALA A 145 24.40 16.11 -18.05
CA ALA A 145 23.60 15.66 -19.19
C ALA A 145 24.19 16.12 -20.54
N GLN A 146 24.75 17.34 -20.61
CA GLN A 146 25.49 17.81 -21.80
C GLN A 146 26.75 16.98 -22.08
N GLN A 147 27.32 16.34 -21.05
CA GLN A 147 28.40 15.36 -21.17
C GLN A 147 27.88 13.94 -21.43
N SER A 148 26.64 13.79 -21.89
CA SER A 148 25.98 12.52 -22.22
C SER A 148 25.74 11.57 -21.03
N TYR A 149 25.72 12.08 -19.80
CA TYR A 149 25.27 11.30 -18.65
C TYR A 149 23.76 11.08 -18.74
N ASN A 150 23.32 9.85 -18.49
CA ASN A 150 21.90 9.53 -18.33
C ASN A 150 21.40 9.87 -16.91
N SER A 151 20.08 9.87 -16.72
CA SER A 151 19.43 10.29 -15.46
C SER A 151 19.95 9.56 -14.22
N ILE A 152 20.15 8.23 -14.29
CA ILE A 152 20.64 7.46 -13.15
C ILE A 152 22.11 7.70 -12.86
N GLN A 153 22.94 7.94 -13.88
CA GLN A 153 24.35 8.32 -13.70
C GLN A 153 24.47 9.68 -13.04
N ILE A 154 23.62 10.65 -13.43
CA ILE A 154 23.52 11.96 -12.79
C ILE A 154 23.15 11.80 -11.30
N LEU A 155 22.09 11.04 -11.01
CA LEU A 155 21.64 10.83 -9.63
C LEU A 155 22.72 10.13 -8.78
N ARG A 156 23.42 9.14 -9.32
CA ARG A 156 24.51 8.45 -8.63
C ARG A 156 25.73 9.34 -8.40
N ASN A 157 25.98 10.30 -9.31
CA ASN A 157 27.05 11.28 -9.12
C ASN A 157 26.82 12.14 -7.87
N TYR A 158 25.57 12.52 -7.58
CA TYR A 158 25.24 13.36 -6.43
C TYR A 158 24.95 12.57 -5.15
N TYR A 159 24.27 11.43 -5.24
CA TYR A 159 23.76 10.73 -4.06
C TYR A 159 24.53 9.46 -3.69
N GLY A 160 25.52 9.08 -4.49
CA GLY A 160 26.33 7.87 -4.32
C GLY A 160 25.88 6.73 -5.23
N ASN A 161 26.77 5.76 -5.44
CA ASN A 161 26.50 4.59 -6.29
C ASN A 161 25.57 3.56 -5.63
N ASP A 162 25.32 3.70 -4.34
CA ASP A 162 24.45 2.86 -3.52
C ASP A 162 22.96 3.21 -3.65
N ILE A 163 22.58 4.18 -4.50
CA ILE A 163 21.17 4.43 -4.79
C ILE A 163 20.61 3.45 -5.83
N GLU A 164 19.33 3.15 -5.68
CA GLU A 164 18.51 2.41 -6.64
C GLU A 164 17.19 3.15 -6.91
N LEU A 165 16.62 2.86 -8.08
CA LEU A 165 15.32 3.36 -8.49
C LEU A 165 14.24 2.34 -8.11
N VAL A 166 13.25 2.79 -7.36
CA VAL A 166 12.00 2.05 -7.16
C VAL A 166 11.03 2.51 -8.23
N ILE A 167 10.58 1.56 -9.05
CA ILE A 167 9.75 1.82 -10.22
C ILE A 167 8.32 1.36 -9.93
N ASN A 168 7.32 2.12 -10.38
CA ASN A 168 5.90 1.81 -10.28
C ASN A 168 5.44 1.57 -8.84
N ALA A 169 5.80 2.46 -7.92
CA ALA A 169 5.31 2.38 -6.57
C ALA A 169 3.77 2.49 -6.54
N PRO A 170 3.08 1.70 -5.70
CA PRO A 170 1.63 1.72 -5.65
C PRO A 170 1.14 3.11 -5.25
N ILE A 171 0.06 3.56 -5.89
CA ILE A 171 -0.59 4.83 -5.57
C ILE A 171 -1.71 4.56 -4.57
N ARG A 172 -1.74 5.29 -3.45
CA ARG A 172 -2.75 5.10 -2.39
C ARG A 172 -3.04 6.40 -1.65
N ASN A 173 -4.19 6.50 -1.02
CA ASN A 173 -4.46 7.58 -0.07
C ASN A 173 -3.46 7.61 1.11
N ILE A 174 -3.13 8.82 1.58
CA ILE A 174 -2.29 8.99 2.77
C ILE A 174 -2.97 8.34 3.97
N THR A 175 -2.32 7.32 4.52
CA THR A 175 -2.70 6.61 5.73
C THR A 175 -1.77 7.02 6.87
N ASN A 176 -2.37 7.45 7.98
CA ASN A 176 -1.66 7.78 9.20
C ASN A 176 -0.99 6.54 9.77
N SER A 177 0.24 6.66 10.27
CA SER A 177 0.97 5.51 10.82
C SER A 177 0.42 5.01 12.15
N TYR A 178 -0.34 5.84 12.87
CA TYR A 178 -0.99 5.43 14.10
C TYR A 178 -2.09 4.39 13.80
N PRO A 179 -2.11 3.22 14.46
CA PRO A 179 -3.02 2.11 14.14
C PRO A 179 -4.51 2.38 14.43
N GLY A 180 -4.87 3.59 14.87
CA GLY A 180 -6.25 3.98 15.18
C GLY A 180 -6.69 3.60 16.59
N THR A 181 -6.08 2.59 17.21
CA THR A 181 -6.33 2.17 18.59
C THR A 181 -5.08 2.34 19.47
N PRO A 182 -5.23 2.74 20.76
CA PRO A 182 -4.10 2.84 21.68
C PRO A 182 -3.50 1.47 22.00
N LEU A 183 -2.19 1.40 22.19
CA LEU A 183 -1.52 0.20 22.68
C LEU A 183 -1.29 0.29 24.20
N ARG A 184 -1.51 -0.79 24.93
CA ARG A 184 -1.42 -0.88 26.38
C ARG A 184 -1.03 -2.29 26.83
N GLN A 185 -0.81 -2.45 28.13
CA GLN A 185 -0.44 -3.74 28.70
C GLN A 185 -1.44 -4.85 28.29
N GLY A 186 -0.91 -5.98 27.83
CA GLY A 186 -1.68 -7.12 27.33
C GLY A 186 -1.92 -7.13 25.82
N ASP A 187 -1.63 -6.03 25.10
CA ASP A 187 -1.71 -6.01 23.65
C ASP A 187 -0.56 -6.78 23.02
N ILE A 188 -0.84 -7.46 21.90
CA ILE A 188 0.15 -8.21 21.12
C ILE A 188 0.00 -7.87 19.65
N GLY A 189 1.11 -7.77 18.94
CA GLY A 189 1.11 -7.72 17.49
C GLY A 189 2.19 -6.81 16.91
N PRO A 190 2.17 -6.61 15.58
CA PRO A 190 3.23 -5.90 14.87
C PRO A 190 3.41 -4.45 15.36
N ASN A 191 2.32 -3.78 15.77
CA ASN A 191 2.40 -2.42 16.31
C ASN A 191 3.13 -2.35 17.66
N VAL A 192 3.09 -3.43 18.46
CA VAL A 192 3.85 -3.52 19.71
C VAL A 192 5.34 -3.70 19.40
N THR A 193 5.68 -4.57 18.46
CA THR A 193 7.07 -4.75 17.98
C THR A 193 7.66 -3.43 17.46
N VAL A 194 6.84 -2.66 16.74
CA VAL A 194 7.18 -1.33 16.24
C VAL A 194 7.55 -0.39 17.39
N ILE A 195 6.74 -0.29 18.46
CA ILE A 195 7.07 0.59 19.58
C ILE A 195 8.29 0.10 20.37
N GLN A 196 8.46 -1.21 20.56
CA GLN A 196 9.57 -1.79 21.32
C GLN A 196 10.89 -1.52 20.60
N THR A 197 10.93 -1.77 19.29
CA THR A 197 12.08 -1.45 18.42
C THR A 197 12.38 0.04 18.44
N SER A 198 11.35 0.88 18.33
CA SER A 198 11.51 2.35 18.33
C SER A 198 12.08 2.85 19.66
N LEU A 199 11.50 2.42 20.78
CA LEU A 199 11.95 2.75 22.12
C LEU A 199 13.39 2.29 22.35
N ASN A 200 13.75 1.07 21.93
CA ASN A 200 15.11 0.57 22.02
C ASN A 200 16.09 1.41 21.20
N ARG A 201 15.74 1.78 19.96
CA ARG A 201 16.61 2.64 19.15
C ARG A 201 16.78 4.02 19.79
N ILE A 202 15.69 4.63 20.24
CA ILE A 202 15.68 5.94 20.91
C ILE A 202 16.49 5.86 22.21
N SER A 203 16.41 4.76 22.97
CA SER A 203 17.13 4.58 24.24
C SER A 203 18.66 4.66 24.09
N GLN A 204 19.20 4.41 22.89
CA GLN A 204 20.64 4.59 22.63
C GLN A 204 21.07 6.06 22.75
N ASN A 205 20.18 7.00 22.41
CA ASN A 205 20.39 8.43 22.56
C ASN A 205 19.78 8.98 23.87
N TYR A 206 18.83 8.26 24.46
CA TYR A 206 18.15 8.59 25.72
C TYR A 206 18.25 7.42 26.71
N PRO A 207 19.43 7.18 27.34
CA PRO A 207 19.69 5.97 28.14
C PRO A 207 18.81 5.82 29.38
N ALA A 208 18.12 6.89 29.79
CA ALA A 208 17.15 6.86 30.87
C ALA A 208 15.88 6.08 30.53
N ILE A 209 15.62 5.77 29.26
CA ILE A 209 14.56 4.85 28.82
C ILE A 209 15.08 3.41 28.96
N PRO A 210 14.45 2.56 29.80
CA PRO A 210 14.84 1.16 29.92
C PRO A 210 14.77 0.44 28.58
N LYS A 211 15.80 -0.38 28.30
CA LYS A 211 15.78 -1.27 27.14
C LYS A 211 14.78 -2.40 27.35
N ILE A 212 14.05 -2.73 26.29
CA ILE A 212 13.09 -3.82 26.24
C ILE A 212 13.78 -5.01 25.57
N ASN A 213 13.95 -6.11 26.30
CA ASN A 213 14.57 -7.32 25.78
C ASN A 213 13.84 -8.55 26.34
N PRO A 214 13.33 -9.47 25.50
CA PRO A 214 13.31 -9.44 24.03
C PRO A 214 12.36 -8.37 23.45
N VAL A 215 12.57 -8.02 22.18
CA VAL A 215 11.52 -7.40 21.35
C VAL A 215 10.64 -8.53 20.84
N ASP A 216 9.56 -8.81 21.55
CA ASP A 216 8.71 -10.00 21.37
C ASP A 216 7.32 -9.68 20.80
N GLY A 217 7.02 -8.40 20.57
CA GLY A 217 5.69 -7.97 20.13
C GLY A 217 4.62 -8.10 21.21
N ILE A 218 5.00 -8.25 22.49
CA ILE A 218 4.08 -8.31 23.63
C ILE A 218 4.22 -7.05 24.48
N PHE A 219 3.10 -6.39 24.74
CA PHE A 219 3.09 -5.22 25.59
C PHE A 219 3.03 -5.67 27.04
N GLY A 220 4.14 -6.18 27.56
CA GLY A 220 4.31 -6.58 28.95
C GLY A 220 4.74 -5.44 29.88
N PRO A 221 4.96 -5.73 31.17
CA PRO A 221 5.38 -4.74 32.17
C PRO A 221 6.67 -3.99 31.80
N ALA A 222 7.61 -4.64 31.11
CA ALA A 222 8.84 -4.00 30.63
C ALA A 222 8.55 -2.93 29.57
N THR A 223 7.66 -3.24 28.61
CA THR A 223 7.21 -2.30 27.58
C THR A 223 6.49 -1.11 28.22
N GLU A 224 5.58 -1.35 29.16
CA GLU A 224 4.87 -0.28 29.87
C GLU A 224 5.81 0.63 30.65
N THR A 225 6.77 0.05 31.36
CA THR A 225 7.78 0.80 32.12
C THR A 225 8.59 1.71 31.20
N ALA A 226 9.02 1.19 30.05
CA ALA A 226 9.72 1.98 29.04
C ALA A 226 8.85 3.10 28.45
N VAL A 227 7.57 2.82 28.18
CA VAL A 227 6.60 3.82 27.69
C VAL A 227 6.37 4.92 28.73
N ARG A 228 6.12 4.60 30.00
CA ARG A 228 5.97 5.60 31.07
C ARG A 228 7.20 6.47 31.20
N ARG A 229 8.39 5.86 31.12
CA ARG A 229 9.64 6.60 31.21
C ARG A 229 9.85 7.52 30.01
N PHE A 230 9.55 7.04 28.81
CA PHE A 230 9.52 7.84 27.59
C PHE A 230 8.56 9.03 27.72
N GLN A 231 7.31 8.78 28.15
CA GLN A 231 6.29 9.83 28.35
C GLN A 231 6.77 10.90 29.33
N SER A 232 7.36 10.49 30.46
CA SER A 232 7.92 11.40 31.46
C SER A 232 9.04 12.28 30.89
N ILE A 233 9.96 11.72 30.10
CA ILE A 233 11.08 12.46 29.51
C ILE A 233 10.60 13.51 28.51
N PHE A 234 9.56 13.20 27.73
CA PHE A 234 9.07 14.06 26.65
C PHE A 234 7.82 14.88 27.00
N GLY A 235 7.49 15.00 28.30
CA GLY A 235 6.40 15.85 28.77
C GLY A 235 5.01 15.42 28.31
N LEU A 236 4.80 14.10 28.13
CA LEU A 236 3.51 13.51 27.78
C LEU A 236 2.76 13.06 29.05
N ALA A 237 1.47 12.76 28.92
CA ALA A 237 0.73 12.07 29.97
C ALA A 237 1.39 10.72 30.30
N VAL A 238 1.74 10.49 31.57
CA VAL A 238 2.47 9.30 32.03
C VAL A 238 1.48 8.20 32.42
N ASP A 239 0.72 7.72 31.45
CA ASP A 239 -0.34 6.72 31.64
C ASP A 239 0.10 5.29 31.27
N GLY A 240 1.28 5.11 30.65
CA GLY A 240 1.77 3.82 30.17
C GLY A 240 1.07 3.33 28.89
N ILE A 241 0.24 4.18 28.28
CA ILE A 241 -0.55 3.87 27.09
C ILE A 241 0.05 4.60 25.88
N VAL A 242 0.30 3.86 24.81
CA VAL A 242 0.71 4.44 23.53
C VAL A 242 -0.51 4.86 22.73
N GLY A 243 -1.11 5.98 23.14
CA GLY A 243 -2.10 6.71 22.35
C GLY A 243 -1.47 7.53 21.22
N ARG A 244 -2.32 8.26 20.47
CA ARG A 244 -1.91 9.08 19.31
C ARG A 244 -0.73 10.00 19.60
N ALA A 245 -0.76 10.75 20.70
CA ALA A 245 0.31 11.69 21.07
C ALA A 245 1.65 10.98 21.32
N THR A 246 1.64 9.91 22.11
CA THR A 246 2.82 9.09 22.38
C THR A 246 3.39 8.48 21.09
N TRP A 247 2.52 7.97 20.22
CA TRP A 247 2.92 7.38 18.93
C TRP A 247 3.63 8.37 18.02
N TYR A 248 3.07 9.56 17.83
CA TYR A 248 3.68 10.57 16.95
C TYR A 248 4.97 11.16 17.54
N GLN A 249 5.07 11.26 18.86
CA GLN A 249 6.33 11.61 19.51
C GLN A 249 7.40 10.52 19.28
N LEU A 250 7.03 9.23 19.30
CA LEU A 250 7.93 8.13 18.93
C LEU A 250 8.37 8.23 17.47
N VAL A 251 7.44 8.48 16.53
CA VAL A 251 7.74 8.68 15.10
C VAL A 251 8.76 9.80 14.93
N LYS A 252 8.47 10.98 15.48
CA LYS A 252 9.32 12.17 15.37
C LYS A 252 10.74 11.90 15.87
N LEU A 253 10.87 11.28 17.05
CA LEU A 253 12.17 10.99 17.64
C LEU A 253 12.90 9.89 16.87
N TYR A 254 12.21 8.84 16.45
CA TYR A 254 12.81 7.77 15.66
C TYR A 254 13.38 8.31 14.35
N VAL A 255 12.58 9.08 13.59
CA VAL A 255 13.00 9.75 12.35
C VAL A 255 14.22 10.64 12.61
N GLY A 256 14.23 11.38 13.72
CA GLY A 256 15.36 12.23 14.11
C GLY A 256 16.64 11.44 14.45
N VAL A 257 16.57 10.43 15.34
CA VAL A 257 17.77 9.67 15.74
C VAL A 257 18.32 8.79 14.62
N LYS A 258 17.48 8.40 13.65
CA LYS A 258 17.89 7.68 12.44
C LYS A 258 18.21 8.62 11.27
N ARG A 259 17.91 9.91 11.39
CA ARG A 259 18.15 10.93 10.37
C ARG A 259 17.45 10.60 9.04
N LEU A 260 16.27 9.98 9.11
CA LEU A 260 15.56 9.47 7.91
C LEU A 260 15.07 10.58 6.98
N ALA A 261 14.91 11.80 7.51
CA ALA A 261 14.53 12.99 6.77
C ALA A 261 15.74 13.87 6.43
N GLU A 262 16.94 13.27 6.37
CA GLU A 262 18.21 13.91 6.04
C GLU A 262 18.93 13.11 4.95
N LEU A 263 19.81 13.77 4.19
CA LEU A 263 20.49 13.19 3.03
C LEU A 263 21.39 11.98 3.38
N ASN A 264 22.00 12.03 4.56
CA ASN A 264 22.87 11.00 5.13
C ASN A 264 22.15 10.17 6.20
N SER A 265 20.93 9.74 5.87
CA SER A 265 20.15 8.77 6.65
C SER A 265 21.01 7.58 7.10
N LEU A 266 20.81 7.16 8.36
CA LEU A 266 21.39 5.92 8.90
C LEU A 266 20.62 4.67 8.47
N GLY A 267 19.57 4.85 7.67
CA GLY A 267 18.76 3.78 7.12
C GLY A 267 17.81 3.16 8.10
N GLN A 268 16.69 2.71 7.55
CA GLN A 268 15.96 1.58 8.11
C GLN A 268 15.87 0.47 7.07
N THR A 269 16.30 -0.72 7.47
CA THR A 269 16.13 -1.93 6.68
C THR A 269 14.70 -2.45 6.89
N PHE A 270 14.23 -3.32 5.98
CA PHE A 270 13.00 -4.11 6.19
C PHE A 270 13.02 -4.89 7.52
N THR A 271 14.21 -5.04 8.10
CA THR A 271 14.55 -5.81 9.29
C THR A 271 15.42 -4.99 10.25
N GLY A 272 14.79 -4.04 10.94
CA GLY A 272 15.32 -3.47 12.20
C GLY A 272 14.86 -4.24 13.45
N ILE A 273 14.15 -5.35 13.25
CA ILE A 273 13.66 -6.25 14.29
C ILE A 273 14.74 -7.32 14.49
N SER A 274 15.61 -7.11 15.48
CA SER A 274 16.44 -8.20 15.98
C SER A 274 15.53 -9.11 16.80
N TRP A 275 15.00 -10.16 16.17
CA TRP A 275 14.41 -11.28 16.88
C TRP A 275 15.53 -12.04 17.57
N ALA A 276 15.91 -11.63 18.78
CA ALA A 276 16.54 -12.56 19.70
C ALA A 276 15.43 -13.51 20.19
N TYR A 277 15.10 -14.53 19.38
CA TYR A 277 14.04 -15.50 19.68
C TYR A 277 14.32 -16.22 21.01
N PRO A 278 13.49 -16.07 22.06
CA PRO A 278 13.44 -17.03 23.15
C PRO A 278 12.38 -18.09 22.80
N ASP A 279 12.83 -19.35 22.75
CA ASP A 279 12.12 -20.62 22.62
C ASP A 279 11.03 -20.73 21.53
N ALA A 280 11.20 -21.71 20.62
CA ALA A 280 10.20 -22.05 19.60
C ALA A 280 8.85 -22.37 20.25
N ILE A 281 7.75 -21.96 19.62
CA ILE A 281 6.42 -22.35 20.10
C ILE A 281 6.22 -23.83 19.78
N VAL A 282 6.09 -24.64 20.81
CA VAL A 282 5.99 -26.09 20.72
C VAL A 282 4.73 -26.60 21.42
N GLU A 283 4.39 -27.86 21.14
CA GLU A 283 3.30 -28.57 21.80
C GLU A 283 3.42 -28.49 23.33
N GLY A 284 2.29 -28.16 23.99
CA GLY A 284 2.23 -27.91 25.42
C GLY A 284 2.48 -26.46 25.84
N ASN A 285 2.89 -25.56 24.93
CA ASN A 285 2.86 -24.12 25.18
C ASN A 285 1.41 -23.61 25.15
N SER A 286 1.11 -22.55 25.90
CA SER A 286 -0.21 -21.92 25.91
C SER A 286 -0.10 -20.40 26.06
N GLY A 287 -1.22 -19.71 25.86
CA GLY A 287 -1.35 -18.26 25.94
C GLY A 287 -1.43 -17.58 24.58
N GLN A 288 -1.47 -16.24 24.59
CA GLN A 288 -1.86 -15.45 23.44
C GLN A 288 -0.94 -15.60 22.20
N LYS A 289 0.33 -15.99 22.38
CA LYS A 289 1.23 -16.34 21.26
C LYS A 289 0.69 -17.50 20.44
N VAL A 290 0.14 -18.52 21.11
CA VAL A 290 -0.46 -19.69 20.49
C VAL A 290 -1.81 -19.33 19.87
N SER A 291 -2.64 -18.53 20.56
CA SER A 291 -3.91 -18.04 19.99
C SER A 291 -3.68 -17.31 18.67
N HIS A 292 -2.62 -16.51 18.58
CA HIS A 292 -2.31 -15.76 17.37
C HIS A 292 -1.81 -16.65 16.23
N LEU A 293 -0.96 -17.64 16.55
CA LEU A 293 -0.56 -18.69 15.60
C LEU A 293 -1.77 -19.44 15.04
N GLN A 294 -2.65 -19.92 15.93
CA GLN A 294 -3.87 -20.65 15.56
C GLN A 294 -4.78 -19.77 14.71
N TYR A 295 -4.92 -18.48 15.04
CA TYR A 295 -5.70 -17.55 14.24
C TYR A 295 -5.14 -17.40 12.82
N MET A 296 -3.83 -17.15 12.65
CA MET A 296 -3.21 -17.05 11.32
C MET A 296 -3.38 -18.33 10.51
N LEU A 297 -3.15 -19.49 11.13
CA LEU A 297 -3.36 -20.80 10.49
C LEU A 297 -4.84 -21.07 10.17
N SER A 298 -5.78 -20.67 11.04
CA SER A 298 -7.21 -20.80 10.79
C SER A 298 -7.67 -19.97 9.60
N VAL A 299 -7.13 -18.77 9.41
CA VAL A 299 -7.41 -17.95 8.23
C VAL A 299 -6.81 -18.59 6.99
N LEU A 300 -5.55 -19.03 7.06
CA LEU A 300 -4.88 -19.71 5.96
C LEU A 300 -5.58 -21.01 5.53
N SER A 301 -6.15 -21.77 6.47
CA SER A 301 -6.92 -22.98 6.20
C SER A 301 -8.15 -22.75 5.31
N GLN A 302 -8.70 -21.53 5.30
CA GLN A 302 -9.84 -21.18 4.44
C GLN A 302 -9.44 -21.04 2.96
N PHE A 303 -8.18 -20.70 2.69
CA PHE A 303 -7.66 -20.45 1.34
C PHE A 303 -6.75 -21.57 0.84
N ASN A 304 -6.25 -22.40 1.76
CA ASN A 304 -5.42 -23.55 1.45
C ASN A 304 -5.97 -24.80 2.16
N PRO A 305 -6.66 -25.69 1.42
CA PRO A 305 -7.29 -26.88 2.00
C PRO A 305 -6.29 -27.91 2.53
N GLN A 306 -4.97 -27.75 2.26
CA GLN A 306 -3.93 -28.60 2.84
C GLN A 306 -3.62 -28.25 4.30
N ILE A 307 -3.99 -27.06 4.77
CA ILE A 307 -3.83 -26.64 6.16
C ILE A 307 -5.13 -27.00 6.89
N PRO A 308 -5.10 -27.90 7.89
CA PRO A 308 -6.27 -28.23 8.68
C PRO A 308 -6.86 -27.00 9.39
N PRO A 309 -8.20 -26.84 9.40
CA PRO A 309 -8.86 -25.80 10.16
C PRO A 309 -8.64 -25.99 11.66
N LEU A 310 -8.56 -24.89 12.38
CA LEU A 310 -8.28 -24.85 13.81
C LEU A 310 -9.28 -23.97 14.54
N GLU A 311 -9.61 -24.39 15.76
CA GLU A 311 -10.20 -23.51 16.76
C GLU A 311 -9.10 -22.71 17.45
N VAL A 312 -9.38 -21.44 17.76
CA VAL A 312 -8.42 -20.56 18.43
C VAL A 312 -8.61 -20.71 19.94
N SER A 313 -8.01 -21.75 20.51
CA SER A 313 -8.09 -22.08 21.94
C SER A 313 -7.05 -21.33 22.79
N GLY A 314 -5.90 -20.98 22.20
CA GLY A 314 -4.73 -20.48 22.92
C GLY A 314 -3.85 -21.55 23.54
N ASP A 315 -4.15 -22.84 23.35
CA ASP A 315 -3.35 -23.97 23.81
C ASP A 315 -2.73 -24.70 22.62
N PHE A 316 -1.41 -24.93 22.65
CA PHE A 316 -0.70 -25.56 21.53
C PHE A 316 -0.83 -27.06 21.69
N ASP A 317 -1.99 -27.54 21.29
CA ASP A 317 -2.38 -28.94 21.30
C ASP A 317 -1.91 -29.68 20.03
N ALA A 318 -2.23 -30.97 19.96
CA ALA A 318 -1.90 -31.82 18.82
C ALA A 318 -2.54 -31.31 17.51
N ALA A 319 -3.72 -30.67 17.57
CA ALA A 319 -4.36 -30.07 16.40
C ALA A 319 -3.53 -28.91 15.86
N THR A 320 -3.09 -28.02 16.74
CA THR A 320 -2.23 -26.88 16.43
C THR A 320 -0.90 -27.35 15.83
N LYS A 321 -0.27 -28.37 16.43
CA LYS A 321 0.95 -28.98 15.90
C LYS A 321 0.76 -29.56 14.51
N ASN A 322 -0.32 -30.29 14.27
CA ASN A 322 -0.62 -30.86 12.96
C ASN A 322 -0.83 -29.77 11.90
N SER A 323 -1.52 -28.68 12.25
CA SER A 323 -1.71 -27.56 11.33
C SER A 323 -0.39 -26.84 11.00
N VAL A 324 0.50 -26.69 11.99
CA VAL A 324 1.87 -26.19 11.79
C VAL A 324 2.66 -27.10 10.85
N ILE A 325 2.63 -28.42 11.06
CA ILE A 325 3.31 -29.39 10.19
C ILE A 325 2.77 -29.31 8.77
N SER A 326 1.45 -29.27 8.60
CA SER A 326 0.83 -29.14 7.28
C SER A 326 1.21 -27.84 6.59
N PHE A 327 1.28 -26.73 7.33
CA PHE A 327 1.79 -25.47 6.81
C PHE A 327 3.27 -25.57 6.42
N GLN A 328 4.13 -26.14 7.28
CA GLN A 328 5.56 -26.32 7.01
C GLN A 328 5.77 -27.13 5.73
N ARG A 329 5.05 -28.24 5.58
CA ARG A 329 5.06 -29.05 4.36
C ARG A 329 4.67 -28.24 3.13
N TRP A 330 3.57 -27.49 3.20
CA TRP A 330 3.11 -26.65 2.09
C TRP A 330 4.13 -25.57 1.73
N ALA A 331 4.76 -24.96 2.73
CA ALA A 331 5.77 -23.91 2.56
C ALA A 331 7.17 -24.45 2.24
N GLY A 332 7.36 -25.77 2.11
CA GLY A 332 8.67 -26.38 1.85
C GLY A 332 9.67 -26.26 3.00
N LEU A 333 9.18 -26.13 4.24
CA LEU A 333 9.96 -26.03 5.47
C LEU A 333 10.13 -27.38 6.15
N PRO A 334 11.15 -27.55 7.03
CA PRO A 334 11.27 -28.74 7.88
C PRO A 334 10.00 -28.95 8.72
N GLU A 335 9.42 -30.15 8.64
CA GLU A 335 8.16 -30.56 9.28
C GLU A 335 8.33 -30.88 10.78
N THR A 336 8.89 -29.94 11.54
CA THR A 336 9.21 -30.15 12.96
C THR A 336 7.99 -30.06 13.88
N GLY A 337 6.92 -29.40 13.42
CA GLY A 337 5.77 -29.04 14.26
C GLY A 337 6.09 -28.01 15.35
N ALA A 338 7.33 -27.51 15.39
CA ALA A 338 7.76 -26.43 16.24
C ALA A 338 7.76 -25.13 15.42
N VAL A 339 7.17 -24.08 15.96
CA VAL A 339 7.17 -22.76 15.31
C VAL A 339 8.35 -21.95 15.81
N GLY A 340 9.49 -22.16 15.16
CA GLY A 340 10.64 -21.27 15.23
C GLY A 340 10.51 -20.11 14.24
N ALA A 341 11.55 -19.29 14.21
CA ALA A 341 11.66 -18.08 13.38
C ALA A 341 11.17 -18.24 11.94
N THR A 342 11.79 -19.16 11.20
CA THR A 342 11.52 -19.38 9.77
C THR A 342 10.08 -19.82 9.52
N THR A 343 9.54 -20.66 10.40
CA THR A 343 8.15 -21.12 10.30
C THR A 343 7.17 -19.99 10.60
N TRP A 344 7.45 -19.17 11.62
CA TRP A 344 6.61 -18.02 11.97
C TRP A 344 6.55 -16.99 10.82
N ASP A 345 7.72 -16.61 10.27
CA ASP A 345 7.80 -15.65 9.18
C ASP A 345 7.05 -16.14 7.93
N ALA A 346 7.17 -17.43 7.60
CA ALA A 346 6.44 -18.03 6.49
C ALA A 346 4.92 -18.00 6.71
N ILE A 347 4.44 -18.37 7.92
CA ILE A 347 3.02 -18.32 8.28
C ILE A 347 2.50 -16.88 8.18
N TYR A 348 3.23 -15.93 8.76
CA TYR A 348 2.86 -14.52 8.73
C TYR A 348 2.80 -13.97 7.30
N ASN A 349 3.81 -14.24 6.47
CA ASN A 349 3.85 -13.76 5.08
C ASN A 349 2.72 -14.36 4.24
N ALA A 350 2.39 -15.64 4.44
CA ALA A 350 1.25 -16.26 3.77
C ALA A 350 -0.06 -15.62 4.24
N TYR A 351 -0.24 -15.41 5.54
CA TYR A 351 -1.43 -14.79 6.13
C TYR A 351 -1.61 -13.35 5.66
N ALA A 352 -0.55 -12.55 5.68
CA ALA A 352 -0.53 -11.17 5.18
C ALA A 352 -0.75 -11.15 3.65
N GLY A 353 -0.23 -12.14 2.93
CA GLY A 353 -0.50 -12.39 1.52
C GLY A 353 -1.98 -12.58 1.25
N VAL A 354 -2.68 -13.41 2.03
CA VAL A 354 -4.14 -13.59 1.98
C VAL A 354 -4.88 -12.30 2.33
N ALA A 355 -4.51 -11.58 3.38
CA ALA A 355 -5.14 -10.29 3.71
C ALA A 355 -4.99 -9.27 2.59
N SER A 356 -3.82 -9.25 1.92
CA SER A 356 -3.57 -8.35 0.79
C SER A 356 -4.22 -8.82 -0.53
N THR A 357 -4.42 -10.11 -0.76
CA THR A 357 -5.03 -10.65 -2.00
C THR A 357 -6.53 -10.84 -1.90
N THR A 358 -7.11 -11.09 -0.73
CA THR A 358 -8.55 -11.33 -0.57
C THR A 358 -9.34 -10.04 -0.33
N LEU A 359 -8.74 -8.99 0.26
CA LEU A 359 -9.39 -7.69 0.46
C LEU A 359 -9.13 -6.67 -0.67
N SER A 360 -8.28 -7.01 -1.65
CA SER A 360 -7.98 -6.13 -2.80
C SER A 360 -8.39 -6.70 -4.17
N ARG A 361 -8.85 -7.96 -4.24
CA ARG A 361 -9.35 -8.56 -5.49
C ARG A 361 -10.83 -8.26 -5.68
N GLY A 362 -11.11 -7.21 -6.46
CA GLY A 362 -12.46 -6.82 -6.90
C GLY A 362 -13.21 -7.89 -7.71
N GLU A 363 -12.56 -9.00 -8.07
CA GLU A 363 -13.19 -10.18 -8.70
C GLU A 363 -14.13 -10.93 -7.74
N LEU A 364 -13.98 -10.74 -6.42
CA LEU A 364 -14.82 -11.39 -5.40
C LEU A 364 -15.98 -10.49 -4.89
N PHE A 365 -16.12 -9.26 -5.40
CA PHE A 365 -17.18 -8.31 -5.02
C PHE A 365 -17.79 -7.62 -6.25
N PRO A 366 -18.80 -8.23 -6.91
CA PRO A 366 -19.33 -7.76 -8.20
C PRO A 366 -20.31 -6.57 -8.08
N PHE A 367 -20.08 -5.62 -7.17
CA PHE A 367 -21.03 -4.53 -6.89
C PHE A 367 -20.49 -3.11 -7.10
N GLN A 368 -19.31 -2.93 -7.70
CA GLN A 368 -18.73 -1.57 -7.80
C GLN A 368 -18.22 -1.10 -9.16
N ASN A 369 -18.18 -1.93 -10.20
CA ASN A 369 -17.80 -1.46 -11.53
C ASN A 369 -18.96 -1.61 -12.50
N GLY A 370 -19.32 -0.51 -13.17
CA GLY A 370 -20.30 -0.52 -14.25
C GLY A 370 -19.89 -1.47 -15.39
N PRO A 371 -20.85 -1.83 -16.26
CA PRO A 371 -20.63 -2.76 -17.36
C PRO A 371 -19.46 -2.32 -18.24
N ILE A 372 -18.52 -3.23 -18.51
CA ILE A 372 -17.28 -2.97 -19.25
C ILE A 372 -17.48 -3.31 -20.73
N PRO A 373 -17.50 -2.32 -21.64
CA PRO A 373 -17.56 -2.56 -23.08
C PRO A 373 -16.35 -3.38 -23.58
N ALA A 374 -16.56 -4.24 -24.56
CA ALA A 374 -15.47 -5.02 -25.15
C ALA A 374 -14.37 -4.11 -25.75
N ALA A 375 -13.17 -4.20 -25.20
CA ALA A 375 -11.99 -3.44 -25.67
C ALA A 375 -11.36 -4.08 -26.92
N THR A 376 -11.49 -5.40 -27.08
CA THR A 376 -10.98 -6.15 -28.24
C THR A 376 -12.07 -7.00 -28.91
N ILE A 377 -11.84 -7.40 -30.17
CA ILE A 377 -12.73 -8.35 -30.88
C ILE A 377 -12.81 -9.68 -30.14
N ARG A 378 -11.74 -10.07 -29.42
CA ARG A 378 -11.70 -11.30 -28.64
C ARG A 378 -12.64 -11.22 -27.43
N ASP A 379 -12.65 -10.06 -26.74
CA ASP A 379 -13.57 -9.79 -25.64
C ASP A 379 -15.02 -9.74 -26.13
N LEU A 380 -15.25 -9.13 -27.29
CA LEU A 380 -16.57 -9.07 -27.94
C LEU A 380 -17.09 -10.48 -28.26
N GLN A 381 -16.25 -11.35 -28.81
CA GLN A 381 -16.60 -12.74 -29.11
C GLN A 381 -16.90 -13.55 -27.84
N GLN A 382 -16.18 -13.28 -26.75
CA GLN A 382 -16.45 -13.88 -25.44
C GLN A 382 -17.78 -13.42 -24.86
N GLN A 383 -18.05 -12.11 -24.88
CA GLN A 383 -19.31 -11.54 -24.41
C GLN A 383 -20.52 -12.05 -25.22
N LEU A 384 -20.40 -12.13 -26.55
CA LEU A 384 -21.45 -12.72 -27.41
C LEU A 384 -21.73 -14.19 -27.09
N ASN A 385 -20.70 -14.98 -26.76
CA ASN A 385 -20.89 -16.36 -26.36
C ASN A 385 -21.62 -16.48 -25.01
N LEU A 386 -21.35 -15.58 -24.05
CA LEU A 386 -22.06 -15.53 -22.77
C LEU A 386 -23.56 -15.20 -22.96
N VAL A 387 -23.89 -14.26 -23.85
CA VAL A 387 -25.30 -13.96 -24.19
C VAL A 387 -25.94 -15.14 -24.94
N ALA A 388 -25.21 -15.79 -25.83
CA ALA A 388 -25.69 -16.97 -26.56
C ALA A 388 -25.89 -18.20 -25.66
N ASP A 389 -25.23 -18.28 -24.50
CA ASP A 389 -25.50 -19.31 -23.48
C ASP A 389 -26.89 -19.12 -22.84
N ALA A 390 -27.36 -17.87 -22.73
CA ALA A 390 -28.66 -17.52 -22.16
C ALA A 390 -29.77 -17.33 -23.22
N THR A 391 -29.42 -17.27 -24.51
CA THR A 391 -30.34 -16.95 -25.61
C THR A 391 -30.42 -18.12 -26.61
N PRO A 392 -31.44 -18.98 -26.52
CA PRO A 392 -31.60 -20.13 -27.42
C PRO A 392 -31.64 -19.73 -28.90
N GLY A 393 -30.82 -20.36 -29.73
CA GLY A 393 -30.78 -20.13 -31.18
C GLY A 393 -29.85 -19.01 -31.65
N MET A 394 -29.18 -18.31 -30.74
CA MET A 394 -28.14 -17.33 -31.08
C MET A 394 -26.86 -18.02 -31.57
N ALA A 395 -26.28 -17.50 -32.66
CA ALA A 395 -25.04 -18.01 -33.23
C ALA A 395 -23.85 -17.79 -32.28
N ARG A 396 -22.91 -18.74 -32.28
CA ARG A 396 -21.72 -18.72 -31.42
C ARG A 396 -20.47 -18.41 -32.24
N PRO A 397 -19.81 -17.25 -32.05
CA PRO A 397 -18.55 -16.99 -32.73
C PRO A 397 -17.40 -17.78 -32.10
N GLN A 398 -16.47 -18.24 -32.94
CA GLN A 398 -15.18 -18.71 -32.45
C GLN A 398 -14.36 -17.52 -31.94
N ILE A 399 -13.67 -17.71 -30.81
CA ILE A 399 -12.85 -16.68 -30.18
C ILE A 399 -11.48 -16.62 -30.88
N SER A 400 -11.45 -15.99 -32.03
CA SER A 400 -10.27 -15.87 -32.89
C SER A 400 -9.60 -14.50 -32.83
N GLY A 401 -10.27 -13.49 -32.28
CA GLY A 401 -9.84 -12.08 -32.35
C GLY A 401 -10.03 -11.44 -33.73
N GLN A 402 -10.62 -12.16 -34.70
CA GLN A 402 -10.93 -11.66 -36.04
C GLN A 402 -12.45 -11.65 -36.28
N CYS A 403 -12.97 -10.57 -36.88
CA CYS A 403 -14.41 -10.43 -37.14
C CYS A 403 -14.83 -11.17 -38.42
N GLY A 404 -15.02 -12.49 -38.29
CA GLY A 404 -15.50 -13.38 -39.35
C GLY A 404 -17.02 -13.38 -39.53
N THR A 405 -17.50 -14.18 -40.48
CA THR A 405 -18.94 -14.30 -40.82
C THR A 405 -19.80 -14.73 -39.63
N MET A 406 -19.28 -15.64 -38.78
CA MET A 406 -19.99 -16.08 -37.58
C MET A 406 -20.08 -14.98 -36.50
N THR A 407 -19.03 -14.17 -36.34
CA THR A 407 -19.03 -13.03 -35.41
C THR A 407 -20.02 -11.96 -35.86
N ARG A 408 -20.06 -11.62 -37.15
CA ARG A 408 -21.06 -10.68 -37.69
C ARG A 408 -22.47 -11.23 -37.56
N ARG A 409 -22.70 -12.50 -37.86
CA ARG A 409 -24.02 -13.13 -37.70
C ARG A 409 -24.51 -13.08 -36.25
N SER A 410 -23.61 -13.33 -35.30
CA SER A 410 -23.92 -13.27 -33.87
C SER A 410 -24.21 -11.84 -33.41
N LEU A 411 -23.45 -10.86 -33.91
CA LEU A 411 -23.71 -9.43 -33.68
C LEU A 411 -25.05 -8.98 -34.25
N THR A 412 -25.37 -9.35 -35.49
CA THR A 412 -26.66 -9.03 -36.12
C THR A 412 -27.83 -9.59 -35.31
N GLN A 413 -27.72 -10.83 -34.83
CA GLN A 413 -28.75 -11.46 -33.98
C GLN A 413 -28.85 -10.77 -32.61
N PHE A 414 -27.72 -10.45 -31.99
CA PHE A 414 -27.67 -9.71 -30.72
C PHE A 414 -28.33 -8.32 -30.83
N GLN A 415 -27.97 -7.57 -31.87
CA GLN A 415 -28.53 -6.24 -32.14
C GLN A 415 -30.04 -6.32 -32.35
N SER A 416 -30.50 -7.29 -33.15
CA SER A 416 -31.93 -7.52 -33.36
C SER A 416 -32.66 -7.83 -32.07
N PHE A 417 -32.07 -8.64 -31.19
CA PHE A 417 -32.65 -9.00 -29.90
C PHE A 417 -32.68 -7.80 -28.93
N SER A 418 -31.65 -6.96 -28.97
CA SER A 418 -31.48 -5.80 -28.07
C SER A 418 -32.16 -4.52 -28.57
N GLY A 419 -32.94 -4.59 -29.66
CA GLY A 419 -33.62 -3.43 -30.25
C GLY A 419 -32.69 -2.43 -30.97
N LEU A 420 -31.47 -2.84 -31.30
CA LEU A 420 -30.49 -2.05 -32.04
C LEU A 420 -30.59 -2.32 -33.57
N PRO A 421 -30.08 -1.41 -34.42
CA PRO A 421 -29.99 -1.66 -35.86
C PRO A 421 -29.16 -2.92 -36.16
N ALA A 422 -29.80 -3.96 -36.71
CA ALA A 422 -29.19 -5.27 -36.97
C ALA A 422 -28.28 -5.26 -38.22
N ASN A 423 -27.22 -4.45 -38.18
CA ASN A 423 -26.27 -4.24 -39.29
C ASN A 423 -24.98 -5.06 -39.15
N GLY A 424 -24.79 -5.77 -38.02
CA GLY A 424 -23.61 -6.57 -37.72
C GLY A 424 -22.33 -5.77 -37.50
N GLN A 425 -22.43 -4.45 -37.34
CA GLN A 425 -21.30 -3.55 -37.07
C GLN A 425 -20.94 -3.54 -35.59
N ILE A 426 -19.67 -3.24 -35.29
CA ILE A 426 -19.14 -3.16 -33.93
C ILE A 426 -19.04 -1.67 -33.57
N ASP A 427 -20.17 -1.06 -33.23
CA ASP A 427 -20.24 0.31 -32.74
C ASP A 427 -20.32 0.36 -31.20
N ASP A 428 -20.12 1.55 -30.64
CA ASP A 428 -20.08 1.72 -29.19
C ASP A 428 -21.44 1.42 -28.53
N ALA A 429 -22.55 1.64 -29.25
CA ALA A 429 -23.88 1.25 -28.80
C ALA A 429 -24.02 -0.27 -28.66
N THR A 430 -23.53 -1.03 -29.65
CA THR A 430 -23.52 -2.50 -29.62
C THR A 430 -22.60 -3.03 -28.53
N LYS A 431 -21.42 -2.42 -28.32
CA LYS A 431 -20.49 -2.81 -27.25
C LYS A 431 -21.05 -2.52 -25.86
N GLN A 432 -21.73 -1.39 -25.68
CA GLN A 432 -22.34 -1.02 -24.41
C GLN A 432 -23.52 -1.94 -24.09
N ALA A 433 -24.46 -2.12 -25.02
CA ALA A 433 -25.60 -3.01 -24.82
C ALA A 433 -25.17 -4.45 -24.52
N LEU A 434 -24.12 -4.92 -25.19
CA LEU A 434 -23.55 -6.25 -24.93
C LEU A 434 -22.93 -6.36 -23.54
N ALA A 435 -22.23 -5.31 -23.07
CA ALA A 435 -21.67 -5.28 -21.73
C ALA A 435 -22.75 -5.21 -20.63
N ASP A 436 -23.82 -4.46 -20.88
CA ASP A 436 -24.98 -4.33 -19.98
C ASP A 436 -25.70 -5.68 -19.82
N ASP A 437 -25.92 -6.40 -20.93
CA ASP A 437 -26.60 -7.70 -20.95
C ASP A 437 -25.73 -8.79 -20.29
N VAL A 438 -24.42 -8.81 -20.57
CA VAL A 438 -23.47 -9.70 -19.87
C VAL A 438 -23.41 -9.38 -18.38
N GLY A 439 -23.45 -8.10 -17.99
CA GLY A 439 -23.53 -7.68 -16.59
C GLY A 439 -24.79 -8.23 -15.90
N SER A 440 -25.93 -8.16 -16.58
CA SER A 440 -27.22 -8.65 -16.09
C SER A 440 -27.27 -10.18 -15.99
N LEU A 441 -26.72 -10.90 -16.96
CA LEU A 441 -26.63 -12.36 -16.94
C LEU A 441 -25.71 -12.89 -15.82
N ARG A 442 -24.62 -12.17 -15.52
CA ARG A 442 -23.74 -12.47 -14.36
C ARG A 442 -24.45 -12.22 -13.03
N PHE A 443 -25.34 -11.23 -12.96
CA PHE A 443 -26.18 -10.97 -11.78
C PHE A 443 -27.22 -12.08 -11.56
N ALA A 444 -27.85 -12.59 -12.63
CA ALA A 444 -28.82 -13.68 -12.53
C ALA A 444 -28.21 -15.03 -12.08
N GLN A 445 -26.92 -15.25 -12.32
CA GLN A 445 -26.20 -16.47 -11.93
C GLN A 445 -25.55 -16.41 -10.52
N THR A 446 -25.57 -15.26 -9.86
CA THR A 446 -24.97 -15.07 -8.52
C THR A 446 -25.99 -15.22 -7.39
N SER A 447 -26.64 -16.37 -7.34
CA SER A 447 -27.44 -16.79 -6.18
C SER A 447 -26.54 -17.35 -5.07
N ARG A 448 -25.94 -16.47 -4.25
CA ARG A 448 -25.37 -16.83 -2.94
C ARG A 448 -25.67 -15.78 -1.86
N PHE A 449 -26.96 -15.69 -1.52
CA PHE A 449 -27.44 -15.30 -0.19
C PHE A 449 -28.52 -16.32 0.26
N ALA A 450 -28.05 -17.49 0.71
CA ALA A 450 -28.72 -18.54 1.52
C ALA A 450 -27.64 -19.64 1.66
N GLN A 451 -27.18 -20.09 2.83
CA GLN A 451 -27.88 -20.83 3.87
C GLN A 451 -27.05 -20.72 5.17
N PHE A 452 -27.58 -20.20 6.28
CA PHE A 452 -28.13 -21.09 7.31
C PHE A 452 -29.13 -22.11 6.76
N PRO A 453 -29.03 -23.41 7.08
CA PRO A 453 -30.04 -24.37 6.68
C PRO A 453 -31.32 -24.08 7.46
N GLY A 454 -32.39 -23.69 6.77
CA GLY A 454 -33.75 -23.84 7.30
C GLY A 454 -34.76 -22.73 7.05
N GLN A 455 -34.40 -21.44 6.93
CA GLN A 455 -35.40 -20.38 6.68
C GLN A 455 -34.80 -19.13 5.98
N THR A 456 -35.56 -18.57 5.04
CA THR A 456 -35.29 -17.29 4.36
C THR A 456 -36.33 -16.27 4.80
N LEU A 457 -35.92 -15.08 5.22
CA LEU A 457 -36.84 -13.98 5.58
C LEU A 457 -36.57 -12.75 4.72
N VAL A 458 -37.64 -12.19 4.13
CA VAL A 458 -37.65 -10.87 3.49
C VAL A 458 -38.69 -9.99 4.20
N TYR A 459 -38.40 -8.69 4.21
CA TYR A 459 -39.09 -7.70 5.03
C TYR A 459 -40.57 -7.51 4.62
N GLY A 460 -41.51 -7.81 5.53
CA GLY A 460 -42.87 -7.24 5.52
C GLY A 460 -44.06 -8.05 5.00
N MET A 461 -44.06 -9.40 4.96
CA MET A 461 -45.29 -10.17 4.68
C MET A 461 -45.61 -11.29 5.69
N THR A 462 -46.92 -11.42 5.95
CA THR A 462 -47.61 -12.31 6.91
C THR A 462 -48.56 -13.32 6.22
N ASP A 463 -48.91 -14.32 7.03
CA ASP A 463 -49.66 -15.58 6.85
C ASP A 463 -51.04 -15.55 6.15
N ASN A 464 -51.45 -16.74 5.68
CA ASN A 464 -52.76 -17.20 5.15
C ASN A 464 -53.05 -16.88 3.66
N SER A 465 -53.54 -17.80 2.81
CA SER A 465 -54.31 -19.03 3.06
C SER A 465 -54.45 -19.92 1.81
N GLN A 466 -54.79 -21.19 2.06
CA GLN A 466 -55.51 -22.17 1.21
C GLN A 466 -54.74 -22.76 0.01
N GLU A 467 -54.87 -24.03 -0.34
CA GLU A 467 -55.56 -25.22 0.18
C GLU A 467 -54.84 -26.41 -0.51
N VAL A 468 -54.57 -27.51 0.19
CA VAL A 468 -55.23 -28.82 -0.05
C VAL A 468 -55.30 -29.14 -1.56
N GLN A 469 -54.53 -30.10 -2.08
CA GLN A 469 -54.63 -31.53 -1.76
C GLN A 469 -53.39 -32.28 -2.24
#